data_AF-A0A956DBG2-F1
#
_entry.id   AF-A0A956DBG2-F1
#
_cell.length_a   1.000
_cell.length_b   1.000
_cell.length_c   1.000
_cell.angle_alpha   90.00
_cell.angle_beta   90.00
_cell.angle_gamma   90.00
#
_symmetry.space_group_name_H-M   'P 1'
#
loop_
_entity.id
_entity.type
_entity.pdbx_description
1 polymer ?
#
loop_
_entity_poly.entity_id
_entity_poly.type
_entity_poly.pdbx_seq_one_letter_code
_entity_poly.pdbx_strand_id
1 'polypeptide(L)'
;MRLCLLCLALALGCGDNGPGPAGDPCLTSVECEDGTVCFPTQLRGRECMAVCDPSTTRLCSDGSVCLPSTTTAVCYMGGELAEGSVCGSSDACAPGAVCVNVDGAAESTCRRACDRRTANGCALDQVCEPVGDEPAGVCLPAASE
;
A
#
# COMPACT_ATOMS: atom_id res chain seq x y z
N MET A 1 36.27 52.25 -0.97
CA MET A 1 36.22 51.71 -2.35
C MET A 1 36.99 50.39 -2.37
N ARG A 2 36.47 49.36 -3.05
CA ARG A 2 36.75 47.89 -2.93
C ARG A 2 35.78 47.24 -1.94
N LEU A 3 34.59 46.79 -2.34
CA LEU A 3 34.22 45.86 -3.42
C LEU A 3 34.92 44.49 -3.27
N CYS A 4 34.26 43.58 -2.56
CA CYS A 4 34.46 42.13 -2.64
C CYS A 4 33.09 41.50 -2.32
N LEU A 5 32.28 41.35 -3.36
CA LEU A 5 32.10 40.11 -4.13
C LEU A 5 31.04 39.23 -3.48
N LEU A 6 29.85 39.30 -4.07
CA LEU A 6 28.77 38.33 -3.93
C LEU A 6 29.33 36.91 -4.08
N CYS A 7 29.28 36.12 -3.01
CA CYS A 7 29.22 34.66 -3.13
C CYS A 7 27.75 34.26 -3.20
N LEU A 8 27.15 34.49 -4.37
CA LEU A 8 25.86 33.91 -4.74
C LEU A 8 26.12 32.41 -5.02
N ALA A 9 26.18 31.61 -3.96
CA ALA A 9 26.26 30.17 -4.08
C ALA A 9 24.93 29.65 -4.62
N LEU A 10 24.87 29.47 -5.94
CA LEU A 10 23.89 28.65 -6.62
C LEU A 10 23.97 27.24 -6.04
N ALA A 11 23.11 26.95 -5.06
CA ALA A 11 22.76 25.58 -4.69
C ALA A 11 21.92 25.00 -5.85
N LEU A 12 22.57 24.71 -6.97
CA LEU A 12 22.12 23.70 -7.90
C LEU A 12 22.23 22.38 -7.14
N GLY A 13 21.17 22.04 -6.40
CA GLY A 13 21.03 20.70 -5.85
C GLY A 13 21.12 19.72 -7.00
N CYS A 14 22.25 19.03 -7.11
CA CYS A 14 22.34 17.83 -7.91
C CYS A 14 21.28 16.90 -7.35
N GLY A 15 20.20 16.68 -8.11
CA GLY A 15 19.22 15.65 -7.78
C GLY A 15 19.99 14.36 -7.54
N ASP A 16 19.86 13.82 -6.34
CA ASP A 16 20.29 12.47 -6.04
C ASP A 16 19.37 11.57 -6.88
N ASN A 17 19.80 11.27 -8.12
CA ASN A 17 19.03 10.46 -9.07
C ASN A 17 19.28 8.95 -8.82
N GLY A 18 19.58 8.61 -7.57
CA GLY A 18 19.61 7.21 -7.15
C GLY A 18 18.21 6.61 -7.27
N PRO A 19 18.11 5.27 -7.36
CA PRO A 19 16.83 4.62 -7.22
C PRO A 19 16.16 5.05 -5.89
N GLY A 20 14.90 5.47 -5.95
CA GLY A 20 14.12 5.93 -4.81
C GLY A 20 13.47 4.77 -4.05
N PRO A 21 13.29 4.89 -2.72
CA PRO A 21 12.61 3.89 -1.90
C PRO A 21 11.11 3.80 -2.21
N ALA A 22 10.44 2.83 -1.57
CA ALA A 22 8.99 2.69 -1.66
C ALA A 22 8.27 3.99 -1.25
N GLY A 23 7.32 4.43 -2.09
CA GLY A 23 6.58 5.67 -1.97
C GLY A 23 7.15 6.86 -2.75
N ASP A 24 8.36 6.76 -3.27
CA ASP A 24 8.91 7.80 -4.13
C ASP A 24 8.21 7.84 -5.49
N PRO A 25 7.94 9.02 -6.06
CA PRO A 25 7.37 9.14 -7.39
C PRO A 25 8.34 8.61 -8.44
N CYS A 26 7.81 7.98 -9.49
CA CYS A 26 8.64 7.37 -10.54
C CYS A 26 7.98 7.48 -11.92
N LEU A 27 8.81 7.46 -12.97
CA LEU A 27 8.34 7.31 -14.35
C LEU A 27 8.50 5.87 -14.84
N THR A 28 9.54 5.18 -14.39
CA THR A 28 9.93 3.83 -14.78
C THR A 28 10.51 3.06 -13.60
N SER A 29 10.54 1.73 -13.66
CA SER A 29 11.10 0.91 -12.57
C SER A 29 12.61 1.02 -12.42
N VAL A 30 13.32 1.67 -13.35
CA VAL A 30 14.78 1.92 -13.22
C VAL A 30 15.08 2.97 -12.14
N GLU A 31 14.09 3.81 -11.83
CA GLU A 31 14.17 4.85 -10.80
C GLU A 31 13.85 4.31 -9.40
N CYS A 32 13.59 3.02 -9.25
CA CYS A 32 13.12 2.43 -7.98
C CYS A 32 14.16 1.46 -7.41
N GLU A 33 14.37 1.48 -6.10
CA GLU A 33 15.32 0.59 -5.41
C GLU A 33 15.05 -0.89 -5.70
N ASP A 34 16.09 -1.73 -5.57
CA ASP A 34 15.96 -3.18 -5.77
C ASP A 34 14.82 -3.76 -4.91
N GLY A 35 14.00 -4.61 -5.53
CA GLY A 35 12.82 -5.18 -4.88
C GLY A 35 11.57 -4.29 -4.92
N THR A 36 11.65 -3.12 -5.57
CA THR A 36 10.50 -2.26 -5.83
C THR A 36 10.25 -2.09 -7.34
N VAL A 37 9.04 -1.66 -7.71
CA VAL A 37 8.65 -1.40 -9.10
C VAL A 37 7.86 -0.12 -9.22
N CYS A 38 7.98 0.57 -10.34
CA CYS A 38 7.19 1.76 -10.60
C CYS A 38 5.75 1.38 -10.96
N PHE A 39 4.83 1.58 -10.01
CA PHE A 39 3.48 1.03 -10.08
C PHE A 39 2.43 2.15 -10.14
N PRO A 40 1.38 2.02 -10.98
CA PRO A 40 0.32 3.01 -11.05
C PRO A 40 -0.69 2.84 -9.90
N THR A 41 -0.93 3.90 -9.14
CA THR A 41 -1.97 4.02 -8.12
C THR A 41 -3.02 5.05 -8.54
N GLN A 42 -4.28 4.89 -8.15
CA GLN A 42 -5.35 5.78 -8.60
C GLN A 42 -5.22 7.16 -7.97
N LEU A 43 -4.78 7.22 -6.71
CA LEU A 43 -4.71 8.47 -5.95
C LEU A 43 -3.41 9.26 -6.14
N ARG A 44 -2.27 8.57 -6.30
CA ARG A 44 -0.94 9.22 -6.25
C ARG A 44 -0.17 9.17 -7.58
N GLY A 45 -0.76 8.56 -8.61
CA GLY A 45 -0.14 8.47 -9.93
C GLY A 45 0.79 7.28 -10.02
N ARG A 46 2.11 7.49 -10.10
CA ARG A 46 3.09 6.41 -10.18
C ARG A 46 4.11 6.57 -9.08
N GLU A 47 4.29 5.51 -8.30
CA GLU A 47 5.24 5.48 -7.19
C GLU A 47 5.96 4.13 -7.13
N CYS A 48 7.15 4.12 -6.56
CA CYS A 48 7.90 2.91 -6.31
C CYS A 48 7.18 2.09 -5.24
N MET A 49 6.85 0.85 -5.54
CA MET A 49 6.10 -0.04 -4.64
C MET A 49 6.89 -1.32 -4.41
N ALA A 50 6.99 -1.76 -3.16
CA ALA A 50 7.65 -3.02 -2.84
C ALA A 50 6.92 -4.20 -3.47
N VAL A 51 7.65 -5.06 -4.17
CA VAL A 51 7.12 -6.28 -4.77
C VAL A 51 6.90 -7.32 -3.67
N CYS A 52 5.81 -8.06 -3.77
CA CYS A 52 5.49 -9.17 -2.86
C CYS A 52 5.04 -10.39 -3.65
N ASP A 53 5.06 -11.56 -2.99
CA ASP A 53 4.47 -12.79 -3.53
C ASP A 53 3.13 -13.03 -2.83
N PRO A 54 1.98 -12.93 -3.53
CA PRO A 54 0.67 -13.03 -2.91
C PRO A 54 0.34 -14.44 -2.41
N SER A 55 1.07 -15.47 -2.86
CA SER A 55 0.88 -16.84 -2.38
C SER A 55 1.52 -17.08 -1.01
N THR A 56 2.57 -16.32 -0.69
CA THR A 56 3.33 -16.45 0.55
C THR A 56 3.17 -15.27 1.47
N THR A 57 2.70 -14.12 0.98
CA THR A 57 2.61 -12.85 1.70
C THR A 57 1.23 -12.23 1.53
N ARG A 58 0.49 -12.08 2.62
CA ARG A 58 -0.75 -11.28 2.63
C ARG A 58 -0.52 -9.89 3.21
N LEU A 59 0.18 -9.83 4.34
CA LEU A 59 0.56 -8.59 5.01
C LEU A 59 2.07 -8.41 4.86
N CYS A 60 2.48 -7.26 4.33
CA CYS A 60 3.90 -6.93 4.20
C CYS A 60 4.49 -6.50 5.56
N SER A 61 5.81 -6.46 5.66
CA SER A 61 6.52 -6.17 6.91
C SER A 61 6.26 -4.78 7.48
N ASP A 62 5.85 -3.84 6.63
CA ASP A 62 5.49 -2.46 6.98
C ASP A 62 4.00 -2.29 7.37
N GLY A 63 3.24 -3.40 7.39
CA GLY A 63 1.80 -3.41 7.68
C GLY A 63 0.91 -3.12 6.47
N SER A 64 1.49 -2.88 5.29
CA SER A 64 0.73 -2.76 4.05
C SER A 64 0.18 -4.12 3.57
N VAL A 65 -0.70 -4.10 2.57
CA VAL A 65 -1.35 -5.32 2.06
C VAL A 65 -0.74 -5.72 0.72
N CYS A 66 -0.31 -6.98 0.61
CA CYS A 66 0.08 -7.54 -0.67
C CYS A 66 -1.17 -7.79 -1.51
N LEU A 67 -1.30 -7.05 -2.62
CA LEU A 67 -2.41 -7.24 -3.56
C LEU A 67 -1.88 -7.59 -4.95
N PRO A 68 -2.48 -8.61 -5.61
CA PRO A 68 -2.13 -8.95 -6.97
C PRO A 68 -2.62 -7.87 -7.95
N SER A 69 -1.85 -7.64 -9.00
CA SER A 69 -2.28 -6.89 -10.18
C SER A 69 -2.09 -7.73 -11.44
N THR A 70 -2.35 -7.16 -12.61
CA THR A 70 -2.16 -7.84 -13.90
C THR A 70 -0.69 -8.12 -14.24
N THR A 71 0.25 -7.38 -13.67
CA THR A 71 1.68 -7.49 -14.00
C THR A 71 2.53 -8.04 -12.86
N THR A 72 2.25 -7.62 -11.63
CA THR A 72 3.00 -8.02 -10.43
C THR A 72 2.16 -7.75 -9.18
N ALA A 73 2.38 -8.47 -8.10
CA ALA A 73 1.82 -8.11 -6.81
C ALA A 73 2.74 -7.11 -6.09
N VAL A 74 2.14 -6.16 -5.39
CA VAL A 74 2.86 -5.14 -4.63
C VAL A 74 2.24 -4.93 -3.26
N CYS A 75 3.05 -4.40 -2.34
CA CYS A 75 2.67 -3.95 -1.01
C CYS A 75 1.97 -2.59 -1.10
N TYR A 76 0.63 -2.59 -1.08
CA TYR A 76 -0.16 -1.37 -1.20
C TYR A 76 -0.09 -0.53 0.07
N MET A 77 0.58 0.62 -0.03
CA MET A 77 0.74 1.57 1.09
C MET A 77 -0.60 2.08 1.66
N GLY A 78 -1.67 2.05 0.86
CA GLY A 78 -2.99 2.53 1.25
C GLY A 78 -3.17 4.04 1.08
N GLY A 79 -4.33 4.50 1.51
CA GLY A 79 -4.81 5.88 1.44
C GLY A 79 -5.27 6.37 2.81
N GLU A 80 -6.32 7.18 2.82
CA GLU A 80 -6.77 7.91 4.01
C GLU A 80 -8.15 7.48 4.52
N LEU A 81 -8.87 6.65 3.77
CA LEU A 81 -10.20 6.20 4.18
C LEU A 81 -10.10 5.21 5.34
N ALA A 82 -10.72 5.58 6.46
CA ALA A 82 -10.76 4.74 7.66
C ALA A 82 -11.52 3.42 7.41
N GLU A 83 -11.24 2.41 8.22
CA GLU A 83 -12.00 1.16 8.25
C GLU A 83 -13.51 1.44 8.42
N GLY A 84 -14.34 0.74 7.65
CA GLY A 84 -15.79 0.94 7.57
C GLY A 84 -16.24 2.00 6.56
N SER A 85 -15.35 2.85 6.05
CA SER A 85 -15.69 3.84 5.01
C SER A 85 -16.02 3.16 3.68
N VAL A 86 -16.96 3.74 2.92
CA VAL A 86 -17.22 3.34 1.53
C VAL A 86 -16.00 3.65 0.68
N CYS A 87 -15.62 2.73 -0.21
CA CYS A 87 -14.42 2.85 -1.03
C CYS A 87 -14.68 2.36 -2.47
N GLY A 88 -13.93 2.93 -3.42
CA GLY A 88 -13.90 2.47 -4.81
C GLY A 88 -12.75 1.51 -5.11
N SER A 89 -11.69 1.55 -4.31
CA SER A 89 -10.45 0.79 -4.53
C SER A 89 -9.66 0.65 -3.23
N SER A 90 -8.81 -0.39 -3.14
CA SER A 90 -8.04 -0.68 -1.93
C SER A 90 -6.95 0.36 -1.63
N ASP A 91 -6.44 1.08 -2.63
CA ASP A 91 -5.47 2.17 -2.44
C ASP A 91 -6.08 3.42 -1.80
N ALA A 92 -7.41 3.51 -1.69
CA ALA A 92 -8.07 4.56 -0.94
C ALA A 92 -8.18 4.24 0.56
N CYS A 93 -8.15 2.97 0.95
CA CYS A 93 -8.27 2.53 2.33
C CYS A 93 -6.99 2.71 3.12
N ALA A 94 -7.10 3.02 4.41
CA ALA A 94 -5.97 3.18 5.32
C ALA A 94 -4.96 2.02 5.22
N PRO A 95 -3.66 2.26 5.52
CA PRO A 95 -2.64 1.22 5.47
C PRO A 95 -3.08 -0.07 6.20
N GLY A 96 -2.92 -1.21 5.56
CA GLY A 96 -3.35 -2.51 6.10
C GLY A 96 -4.83 -2.86 5.85
N ALA A 97 -5.60 -1.98 5.20
CA ALA A 97 -6.99 -2.25 4.82
C ALA A 97 -7.16 -2.46 3.30
N VAL A 98 -8.24 -3.16 2.94
CA VAL A 98 -8.65 -3.46 1.55
C VAL A 98 -10.09 -3.05 1.32
N CYS A 99 -10.39 -2.65 0.09
CA CYS A 99 -11.74 -2.32 -0.31
C CYS A 99 -12.47 -3.58 -0.76
N VAL A 100 -13.44 -4.03 0.03
CA VAL A 100 -14.16 -5.29 -0.23
C VAL A 100 -15.66 -5.09 -0.16
N ASN A 101 -16.38 -5.76 -1.05
CA ASN A 101 -17.82 -5.94 -0.93
C ASN A 101 -18.05 -7.23 -0.14
N VAL A 102 -18.51 -7.08 1.11
CA VAL A 102 -18.92 -8.22 1.95
C VAL A 102 -20.36 -8.59 1.60
N ASP A 103 -20.66 -9.88 1.56
CA ASP A 103 -21.95 -10.40 1.09
C ASP A 103 -23.15 -9.68 1.74
N GLY A 104 -24.04 -9.16 0.90
CA GLY A 104 -25.23 -8.41 1.32
C GLY A 104 -25.02 -6.90 1.50
N ALA A 105 -23.80 -6.37 1.37
CA ALA A 105 -23.56 -4.94 1.36
C ALA A 105 -23.83 -4.32 -0.01
N ALA A 106 -24.54 -3.18 -0.01
CA ALA A 106 -24.79 -2.42 -1.24
C ALA A 106 -23.52 -1.78 -1.83
N GLU A 107 -22.53 -1.49 -0.97
CA GLU A 107 -21.31 -0.79 -1.32
C GLU A 107 -20.09 -1.49 -0.72
N SER A 108 -18.95 -1.39 -1.42
CA SER A 108 -17.67 -1.86 -0.89
C SER A 108 -17.21 -0.96 0.25
N THR A 109 -16.63 -1.56 1.29
CA THR A 109 -16.11 -0.83 2.45
C THR A 109 -14.68 -1.21 2.76
N CYS A 110 -13.92 -0.27 3.33
CA CYS A 110 -12.57 -0.53 3.80
C CYS A 110 -12.60 -1.51 4.98
N ARG A 111 -11.95 -2.66 4.84
CA ARG A 111 -11.81 -3.66 5.91
C ARG A 111 -10.35 -3.97 6.13
N ARG A 112 -9.95 -4.10 7.39
CA ARG A 112 -8.60 -4.55 7.72
C ARG A 112 -8.33 -5.91 7.08
N ALA A 113 -7.21 -6.04 6.38
CA ALA A 113 -6.77 -7.31 5.83
C ALA A 113 -6.18 -8.19 6.92
N CYS A 114 -6.30 -9.50 6.74
CA CYS A 114 -5.65 -10.48 7.60
C CYS A 114 -5.10 -11.64 6.77
N ASP A 115 -4.10 -12.32 7.34
CA ASP A 115 -3.53 -13.54 6.79
C ASP A 115 -4.23 -14.75 7.40
N ARG A 116 -4.96 -15.52 6.59
CA ARG A 116 -5.76 -16.66 7.06
C ARG A 116 -4.93 -17.81 7.60
N ARG A 117 -3.68 -17.94 7.18
CA ARG A 117 -2.80 -19.04 7.59
C ARG A 117 -2.33 -18.85 9.03
N THR A 118 -2.24 -17.60 9.48
CA THR A 118 -1.74 -17.26 10.82
C THR A 118 -2.77 -16.55 11.69
N ALA A 119 -3.94 -16.19 11.14
CA ALA A 119 -4.92 -15.29 11.75
C ALA A 119 -4.34 -13.92 12.18
N ASN A 120 -3.22 -13.49 11.58
CA ASN A 120 -2.60 -12.20 11.91
C ASN A 120 -3.35 -11.06 11.22
N GLY A 121 -3.46 -9.93 11.92
CA GLY A 121 -4.04 -8.68 11.41
C GLY A 121 -5.29 -8.25 12.17
N CYS A 122 -6.08 -9.18 12.69
CA CYS A 122 -7.34 -8.87 13.37
C CYS A 122 -7.17 -8.51 14.85
N ALA A 123 -8.10 -7.69 15.36
CA ALA A 123 -8.22 -7.43 16.79
C ALA A 123 -8.75 -8.67 17.54
N LEU A 124 -8.70 -8.65 18.88
CA LEU A 124 -9.09 -9.79 19.73
C LEU A 124 -10.56 -10.20 19.59
N ASP A 125 -11.43 -9.27 19.20
CA ASP A 125 -12.88 -9.44 19.02
C ASP A 125 -13.27 -9.65 17.55
N GLN A 126 -12.30 -9.98 16.70
CA GLN A 126 -12.49 -10.14 15.26
C GLN A 126 -12.02 -11.51 14.78
N VAL A 127 -12.63 -11.98 13.69
CA VAL A 127 -12.29 -13.22 12.99
C VAL A 127 -11.79 -12.89 11.58
N CYS A 128 -10.77 -13.63 11.14
CA CYS A 128 -10.22 -13.50 9.79
C CYS A 128 -11.06 -14.29 8.79
N GLU A 129 -11.99 -13.61 8.13
CA GLU A 129 -12.93 -14.21 7.19
C GLU A 129 -12.36 -14.26 5.76
N PRO A 130 -12.66 -15.32 4.98
CA PRO A 130 -12.14 -15.50 3.64
C PRO A 130 -12.61 -14.43 2.66
N VAL A 131 -11.66 -13.91 1.88
CA VAL A 131 -11.96 -13.07 0.70
C VAL A 131 -11.10 -13.52 -0.46
N GLY A 132 -11.72 -14.20 -1.43
CA GLY A 132 -11.01 -14.80 -2.56
C GLY A 132 -10.19 -16.03 -2.17
N ASP A 133 -9.03 -16.20 -2.80
CA ASP A 133 -8.12 -17.32 -2.56
C ASP A 133 -7.23 -17.10 -1.33
N GLU A 134 -6.82 -18.19 -0.67
CA GLU A 134 -5.81 -18.11 0.39
C GLU A 134 -4.49 -17.52 -0.13
N PRO A 135 -3.79 -16.71 0.67
CA PRO A 135 -3.97 -16.44 2.10
C PRO A 135 -4.92 -15.28 2.46
N ALA A 136 -5.66 -14.74 1.48
CA ALA A 136 -6.39 -13.49 1.65
C ALA A 136 -7.62 -13.62 2.55
N GLY A 137 -7.68 -12.78 3.58
CA GLY A 137 -8.89 -12.55 4.38
C GLY A 137 -9.07 -11.09 4.78
N VAL A 138 -10.20 -10.82 5.44
CA VAL A 138 -10.53 -9.55 6.10
C VAL A 138 -11.07 -9.77 7.51
N CYS A 139 -10.84 -8.80 8.39
CA CYS A 139 -11.31 -8.87 9.76
C CYS A 139 -12.77 -8.45 9.87
N LEU A 140 -13.62 -9.36 10.35
CA LEU A 140 -15.02 -9.11 10.69
C LEU A 140 -15.23 -9.29 12.20
N PRO A 141 -16.23 -8.63 12.82
CA PRO A 141 -16.60 -8.88 14.21
C PRO A 141 -16.90 -10.37 14.43
N ALA A 142 -16.41 -10.94 15.53
CA ALA A 142 -16.80 -12.28 15.93
C ALA A 142 -18.32 -12.33 16.17
N ALA A 143 -18.97 -13.44 15.78
CA ALA A 143 -20.38 -13.63 16.10
C ALA A 143 -20.57 -13.61 17.63
N SER A 144 -21.39 -12.70 18.13
CA SER A 144 -21.81 -12.71 19.53
C SER A 144 -22.81 -13.85 19.72
N GLU A 145 -22.39 -14.87 20.48
CA GLU A 145 -23.23 -16.01 20.92
C GLU A 145 -24.37 -15.57 21.86
#